data_AF-A0A3M5X5L7-F1
#
_entry.id   AF-A0A3M5X5L7-F1
#
_cell.length_a   1.000
_cell.length_b   1.000
_cell.length_c   1.000
_cell.angle_alpha   90.00
_cell.angle_beta   90.00
_cell.angle_gamma   90.00
#
_symmetry.space_group_name_H-M   'P 1'
#
loop_
_entity.id
_entity.type
_entity.pdbx_description
1 polymer ?
#
loop_
_entity_poly.entity_id
_entity_poly.type
_entity_poly.pdbx_seq_one_letter_code
_entity_poly.pdbx_strand_id
1 'polypeptide(L)'
;MSAAKPKVADYPFTTLVPNLGVVSVDRWKSFVVADIPGLIEGASDGAGLGIRFLKHLARTRLLLHLVDMAPLDESSAPDAAEVIVNELEKFSPSLAERDRWLVLNKCDQILEEEQEARKQEIVDRLEWTGPVYVISAIAKEGTEQLTRDIMRYLEERSQRIAEEPGYAEELAELDQRIEDEARAQLQALDDQRALRRSGVKSVHDIGDDDWDEEDVDDEDGPEIIYVRD
;
A
#
# COMPACT_ATOMS: atom_id res chain seq x y z
N MET A 1 -11.98 20.96 10.06
CA MET A 1 -12.84 20.29 11.07
C MET A 1 -12.41 18.83 11.18
N SER A 2 -12.09 18.34 12.37
CA SER A 2 -11.99 16.91 12.65
C SER A 2 -12.49 16.70 14.08
N ALA A 3 -13.76 16.35 14.19
CA ALA A 3 -14.27 15.62 15.34
C ALA A 3 -14.41 14.14 14.98
N ALA A 4 -13.53 13.64 14.09
CA ALA A 4 -13.41 12.22 13.84
C ALA A 4 -12.53 11.65 14.95
N LYS A 5 -13.14 11.32 16.09
CA LYS A 5 -12.54 10.28 16.93
C LYS A 5 -12.40 9.05 16.03
N PRO A 6 -11.20 8.47 15.87
CA PRO A 6 -11.05 7.19 15.20
C PRO A 6 -12.00 6.24 15.92
N LYS A 7 -13.08 5.85 15.26
CA LYS A 7 -13.88 4.75 15.75
C LYS A 7 -13.13 3.54 15.24
N VAL A 8 -12.53 2.80 16.18
CA VAL A 8 -12.15 1.41 15.96
C VAL A 8 -13.42 0.72 15.49
N ALA A 9 -13.56 0.57 14.18
CA ALA A 9 -14.58 -0.29 13.64
C ALA A 9 -14.05 -1.68 13.92
N ASP A 10 -14.69 -2.39 14.85
CA ASP A 10 -14.48 -3.81 15.07
C ASP A 10 -14.95 -4.55 13.81
N TYR A 11 -14.16 -4.51 12.75
CA TYR A 11 -14.22 -5.47 11.67
C TYR A 11 -13.56 -6.74 12.21
N PRO A 12 -14.30 -7.83 12.46
CA PRO A 12 -13.82 -8.95 13.29
C PRO A 12 -12.68 -9.81 12.69
N PHE A 13 -11.98 -9.32 11.66
CA PHE A 13 -11.43 -10.20 10.64
C PHE A 13 -10.06 -9.83 10.05
N THR A 14 -9.29 -8.89 10.61
CA THR A 14 -7.89 -8.61 10.18
C THR A 14 -6.89 -8.85 11.32
N THR A 15 -5.65 -9.21 10.99
CA THR A 15 -4.54 -9.41 11.95
C THR A 15 -3.78 -8.13 12.27
N LEU A 16 -3.88 -7.11 11.41
CA LEU A 16 -3.52 -5.71 11.67
C LEU A 16 -4.81 -4.89 11.53
N VAL A 17 -5.14 -4.08 12.53
CA VAL A 17 -6.35 -3.24 12.51
C VAL A 17 -6.02 -1.96 11.75
N PRO A 18 -6.51 -1.75 10.51
CA PRO A 18 -6.28 -0.48 9.82
C PRO A 18 -6.94 0.66 10.61
N ASN A 19 -6.29 1.82 10.63
CA ASN A 19 -6.87 3.00 11.23
C ASN A 19 -7.96 3.56 10.29
N LEU A 20 -9.23 3.34 10.64
CA LEU A 20 -10.35 3.92 9.91
C LEU A 20 -10.73 5.30 10.47
N GLY A 21 -10.84 6.27 9.58
CA GLY A 21 -11.36 7.60 9.84
C GLY A 21 -12.66 7.82 9.05
N VAL A 22 -13.70 8.32 9.72
CA VAL A 22 -14.90 8.82 9.01
C VAL A 22 -14.73 10.33 8.84
N VAL A 23 -14.70 10.78 7.60
CA VAL A 23 -14.60 12.20 7.26
C VAL A 23 -15.99 12.71 6.88
N SER A 24 -16.48 13.70 7.62
CA SER A 24 -17.76 14.38 7.33
C SER A 24 -17.47 15.68 6.59
N VAL A 25 -18.00 15.80 5.37
CA VAL A 25 -17.85 17.00 4.53
C VAL A 25 -19.02 17.95 4.77
N ASP A 26 -20.22 17.39 4.95
CA ASP A 26 -21.45 18.11 5.27
C ASP A 26 -22.36 17.23 6.15
N ARG A 27 -23.50 17.76 6.60
CA ARG A 27 -24.46 17.13 7.52
C ARG A 27 -24.98 15.76 7.06
N TRP A 28 -24.96 15.50 5.75
CA TRP A 28 -25.44 14.26 5.13
C TRP A 28 -24.41 13.61 4.21
N LYS A 29 -23.19 14.15 4.14
CA LYS A 29 -22.14 13.71 3.22
C LYS A 29 -20.92 13.31 4.01
N SER A 30 -20.60 12.01 3.99
CA SER A 30 -19.42 11.46 4.64
C SER A 30 -18.82 10.33 3.82
N PHE A 31 -17.53 10.11 4.00
CA PHE A 31 -16.80 8.98 3.44
C PHE A 31 -15.87 8.38 4.48
N VAL A 32 -15.46 7.14 4.23
CA VAL A 32 -14.52 6.40 5.08
C VAL A 32 -13.15 6.45 4.43
N VAL A 33 -12.15 6.85 5.21
CA VAL A 33 -10.74 6.74 4.88
C VAL A 33 -10.18 5.60 5.71
N ALA A 34 -9.40 4.73 5.09
CA ALA A 34 -8.61 3.74 5.79
C ALA A 34 -7.14 4.07 5.54
N ASP A 35 -6.38 4.13 6.62
CA ASP A 35 -4.92 4.10 6.52
C ASP A 35 -4.50 2.67 6.15
N ILE A 36 -3.55 2.55 5.22
CA ILE A 36 -3.03 1.28 4.72
C ILE A 36 -1.64 1.10 5.34
N PRO A 37 -1.54 0.59 6.58
CA PRO A 37 -0.25 0.34 7.20
C PRO A 37 0.46 -0.80 6.46
N GLY A 38 1.66 -0.55 5.93
CA GLY A 38 2.48 -1.58 5.30
C GLY A 38 2.31 -1.69 3.79
N LEU A 39 2.46 -0.59 3.05
CA LEU A 39 3.07 -0.67 1.71
C LEU A 39 4.61 -0.67 1.82
N ILE A 40 5.16 -0.01 2.83
CA ILE A 40 6.60 0.19 3.05
C ILE A 40 7.24 -1.08 3.65
N GLU A 41 8.37 -1.50 3.05
CA GLU A 41 9.34 -2.57 3.46
C GLU A 41 8.77 -3.74 4.30
N GLY A 42 8.61 -4.91 3.65
CA GLY A 42 8.23 -6.17 4.31
C GLY A 42 6.77 -6.59 4.12
N ALA A 43 5.95 -5.75 3.50
CA ALA A 43 4.62 -6.11 3.02
C ALA A 43 4.68 -7.21 1.94
N SER A 44 5.66 -7.08 1.03
CA SER A 44 6.01 -8.06 0.01
C SER A 44 6.63 -9.34 0.57
N ASP A 45 7.17 -9.34 1.79
CA ASP A 45 7.62 -10.55 2.50
C ASP A 45 6.48 -11.22 3.31
N GLY A 46 5.25 -10.72 3.12
CA GLY A 46 4.01 -11.26 3.66
C GLY A 46 3.73 -10.89 5.11
N ALA A 47 4.31 -9.81 5.64
CA ALA A 47 4.13 -9.38 7.03
C ALA A 47 2.65 -9.05 7.34
N GLY A 48 1.87 -10.07 7.73
CA GLY A 48 0.64 -9.94 8.51
C GLY A 48 -0.57 -9.24 7.87
N LEU A 49 -0.48 -8.71 6.64
CA LEU A 49 -1.58 -7.98 6.01
C LEU A 49 -2.79 -8.87 5.71
N GLY A 50 -2.58 -10.14 5.35
CA GLY A 50 -3.65 -11.14 5.18
C GLY A 50 -4.59 -10.88 4.00
N ILE A 51 -5.12 -11.97 3.40
CA ILE A 51 -6.00 -11.95 2.21
C ILE A 51 -7.17 -10.97 2.35
N ARG A 52 -7.67 -10.81 3.58
CA ARG A 52 -8.83 -9.98 3.84
C ARG A 52 -8.51 -8.50 3.72
N PHE A 53 -7.37 -8.02 4.17
CA PHE A 53 -6.98 -6.61 3.99
C PHE A 53 -6.90 -6.26 2.50
N LEU A 54 -6.32 -7.17 1.72
CA LEU A 54 -6.20 -7.02 0.27
C LEU A 54 -7.57 -6.92 -0.42
N LYS A 55 -8.55 -7.72 0.00
CA LYS A 55 -9.96 -7.56 -0.43
C LYS A 55 -10.58 -6.22 -0.06
N HIS A 56 -10.13 -5.58 1.02
CA HIS A 56 -10.61 -4.23 1.36
C HIS A 56 -9.93 -3.17 0.49
N LEU A 57 -8.64 -3.35 0.20
CA LEU A 57 -7.87 -2.50 -0.69
C LEU A 57 -8.48 -2.53 -2.11
N ALA A 58 -8.82 -3.71 -2.63
CA ALA A 58 -9.53 -3.87 -3.90
C ALA A 58 -10.91 -3.21 -3.96
N ARG A 59 -11.50 -2.80 -2.82
CA ARG A 59 -12.79 -2.08 -2.76
C ARG A 59 -12.63 -0.58 -2.55
N THR A 60 -11.41 -0.09 -2.39
CA THR A 60 -11.16 1.36 -2.26
C THR A 60 -11.51 2.06 -3.56
N ARG A 61 -12.14 3.23 -3.52
CA ARG A 61 -12.58 3.93 -4.75
C ARG A 61 -11.56 4.94 -5.26
N LEU A 62 -10.64 5.33 -4.39
CA LEU A 62 -9.63 6.34 -4.61
C LEU A 62 -8.46 6.01 -3.70
N LEU A 63 -7.24 6.04 -4.23
CA LEU A 63 -6.02 5.94 -3.45
C LEU A 63 -5.44 7.34 -3.25
N LEU A 64 -4.99 7.63 -2.03
CA LEU A 64 -4.27 8.86 -1.72
C LEU A 64 -2.81 8.50 -1.50
N HIS A 65 -1.95 8.97 -2.39
CA HIS A 65 -0.51 8.80 -2.28
C HIS A 65 0.04 9.96 -1.44
N LEU A 66 0.29 9.70 -0.16
CA LEU A 66 0.77 10.70 0.78
C LEU A 66 2.30 10.77 0.75
N VAL A 67 2.86 11.90 0.32
CA VAL A 67 4.31 12.16 0.36
C VAL A 67 4.59 13.23 1.40
N ASP A 68 5.59 12.99 2.23
CA ASP A 68 6.09 14.01 3.14
C ASP A 68 7.04 14.95 2.42
N MET A 69 6.73 16.24 2.37
CA MET A 69 7.64 17.21 1.73
C MET A 69 8.86 17.54 2.60
N ALA A 70 8.79 17.32 3.91
CA ALA A 70 9.85 17.64 4.88
C ALA A 70 10.13 16.41 5.79
N PRO A 71 10.69 15.34 5.22
CA PRO A 71 11.15 14.20 6.02
C PRO A 71 12.25 14.66 7.00
N LEU A 72 12.27 14.03 8.19
CA LEU A 72 13.19 14.38 9.28
C LEU A 72 14.48 13.54 9.20
N ASP A 73 14.33 12.33 8.69
CA ASP A 73 15.35 11.52 8.08
C ASP A 73 15.76 12.16 6.75
N GLU A 74 17.05 12.21 6.43
CA GLU A 74 17.60 12.86 5.22
C GLU A 74 17.17 12.18 3.89
N SER A 75 16.06 11.43 3.90
CA SER A 75 15.45 10.81 2.73
C SER A 75 14.90 11.89 1.78
N SER A 76 15.09 11.66 0.48
CA SER A 76 14.54 12.54 -0.55
C SER A 76 13.05 12.27 -0.70
N ALA A 77 12.20 13.30 -0.58
CA ALA A 77 10.76 13.18 -0.76
C ALA A 77 10.35 12.54 -2.12
N PRO A 78 11.00 12.91 -3.26
CA PRO A 78 10.83 12.20 -4.52
C PRO A 78 11.15 10.70 -4.47
N ASP A 79 12.23 10.30 -3.80
CA ASP A 79 12.65 8.89 -3.72
C ASP A 79 11.65 8.07 -2.89
N ALA A 80 11.19 8.61 -1.76
CA ALA A 80 10.15 7.98 -0.95
C ALA A 80 8.85 7.78 -1.73
N ALA A 81 8.46 8.77 -2.54
CA ALA A 81 7.28 8.66 -3.38
C ALA A 81 7.43 7.57 -4.47
N GLU A 82 8.60 7.51 -5.11
CA GLU A 82 8.89 6.51 -6.14
C GLU A 82 8.93 5.09 -5.56
N VAL A 83 9.49 4.91 -4.35
CA VAL A 83 9.48 3.62 -3.64
C VAL A 83 8.05 3.12 -3.46
N ILE A 84 7.13 3.96 -2.99
CA ILE A 84 5.72 3.58 -2.79
C ILE A 84 5.04 3.23 -4.13
N VAL A 85 5.32 3.96 -5.22
CA VAL A 85 4.78 3.63 -6.54
C VAL A 85 5.28 2.26 -7.01
N ASN A 86 6.59 2.03 -6.91
CA ASN A 86 7.22 0.77 -7.29
C ASN A 86 6.70 -0.41 -6.44
N GLU A 87 6.48 -0.21 -5.14
CA GLU A 87 5.89 -1.22 -4.26
C GLU A 87 4.45 -1.53 -4.66
N LEU A 88 3.65 -0.51 -4.98
CA LEU A 88 2.28 -0.68 -5.44
C LEU A 88 2.21 -1.48 -6.75
N GLU A 89 3.08 -1.17 -7.71
CA GLU A 89 3.17 -1.87 -8.99
C GLU A 89 3.67 -3.31 -8.84
N LYS A 90 4.70 -3.53 -8.02
CA LYS A 90 5.17 -4.88 -7.69
C LYS A 90 4.09 -5.70 -7.01
N PHE A 91 3.25 -5.07 -6.20
CA PHE A 91 2.16 -5.73 -5.50
C PHE A 91 1.01 -6.07 -6.45
N SER A 92 0.45 -5.10 -7.18
CA SER A 92 -0.60 -5.37 -8.16
C SER A 92 -0.53 -4.34 -9.28
N PRO A 93 -0.09 -4.73 -10.48
CA PRO A 93 -0.13 -3.86 -11.64
C PRO A 93 -1.54 -3.31 -11.90
N SER A 94 -2.57 -4.13 -11.69
CA SER A 94 -3.96 -3.68 -11.84
C SER A 94 -4.35 -2.65 -10.76
N LEU A 95 -3.80 -2.73 -9.56
CA LEU A 95 -4.03 -1.73 -8.52
C LEU A 95 -3.37 -0.39 -8.87
N ALA A 96 -2.28 -0.42 -9.64
CA ALA A 96 -1.66 0.76 -10.20
C ALA A 96 -2.46 1.41 -11.35
N GLU A 97 -3.48 0.76 -11.90
CA GLU A 97 -4.41 1.39 -12.86
C GLU A 97 -5.50 2.22 -12.15
N ARG A 98 -5.66 2.03 -10.84
CA ARG A 98 -6.72 2.67 -10.05
C ARG A 98 -6.45 4.17 -9.88
N ASP A 99 -7.52 4.97 -9.82
CA ASP A 99 -7.39 6.42 -9.64
C ASP A 99 -6.63 6.76 -8.36
N ARG A 100 -5.56 7.54 -8.52
CA ARG A 100 -4.71 8.00 -7.42
C ARG A 100 -4.57 9.50 -7.43
N TRP A 101 -4.58 10.11 -6.24
CA TRP A 101 -4.27 11.51 -6.05
C TRP A 101 -2.99 11.65 -5.22
N LEU A 102 -2.13 12.57 -5.64
CA LEU A 102 -0.90 12.88 -4.93
C LEU A 102 -1.22 13.91 -3.85
N VAL A 103 -0.85 13.61 -2.61
CA VAL A 103 -1.09 14.47 -1.46
C VAL A 103 0.26 14.74 -0.80
N LEU A 104 0.75 15.95 -0.96
CA LEU A 104 2.01 16.42 -0.42
C LEU A 104 1.73 17.04 0.96
N ASN A 105 2.26 16.41 2.02
CA ASN A 105 2.02 16.78 3.41
C ASN A 105 3.20 17.56 4.01
N LYS A 106 2.97 18.18 5.17
CA LYS A 106 3.93 19.00 5.93
C LYS A 106 4.44 20.25 5.20
N CYS A 107 3.59 20.87 4.39
CA CYS A 107 3.94 22.14 3.73
C CYS A 107 4.27 23.26 4.73
N ASP A 108 3.77 23.18 5.97
CA ASP A 108 4.04 24.14 7.04
C ASP A 108 5.53 24.25 7.44
N GLN A 109 6.33 23.24 7.11
CA GLN A 109 7.75 23.20 7.43
C GLN A 109 8.64 23.79 6.33
N ILE A 110 8.03 24.25 5.23
CA ILE A 110 8.73 24.67 4.02
C ILE A 110 8.25 26.06 3.62
N LEU A 111 9.17 26.91 3.16
CA LEU A 111 8.85 28.23 2.64
C LEU A 111 8.03 28.11 1.35
N GLU A 112 7.04 28.98 1.17
CA GLU A 112 6.16 28.97 -0.01
C GLU A 112 6.92 28.94 -1.34
N GLU A 113 8.06 29.65 -1.42
CA GLU A 113 8.93 29.70 -2.60
C GLU A 113 9.58 28.34 -2.93
N GLU A 114 9.84 27.50 -1.92
CA GLU A 114 10.41 26.17 -2.10
C GLU A 114 9.34 25.09 -2.29
N GLN A 115 8.11 25.32 -1.83
CA GLN A 115 7.01 24.35 -1.95
C GLN A 115 6.70 24.03 -3.41
N GLU A 116 6.63 25.04 -4.28
CA GLU A 116 6.31 24.83 -5.69
C GLU A 116 7.45 24.12 -6.43
N ALA A 117 8.70 24.43 -6.08
CA ALA A 117 9.87 23.74 -6.65
C ALA A 117 9.88 22.24 -6.29
N ARG A 118 9.68 21.90 -5.02
CA ARG A 118 9.62 20.50 -4.56
C ARG A 118 8.42 19.76 -5.13
N LYS A 119 7.27 20.43 -5.21
CA LYS A 119 6.07 19.87 -5.85
C LYS A 119 6.37 19.52 -7.31
N GLN A 120 6.98 20.44 -8.05
CA GLN A 120 7.30 20.21 -9.46
C GLN A 120 8.32 19.06 -9.61
N GLU A 121 9.34 19.02 -8.76
CA GLU A 121 10.32 17.93 -8.74
C GLU A 121 9.67 16.56 -8.52
N ILE A 122 8.74 16.44 -7.56
CA ILE A 122 8.01 15.19 -7.31
C ILE A 122 7.11 14.82 -8.49
N VAL A 123 6.39 15.80 -9.05
CA VAL A 123 5.50 15.57 -10.20
C VAL A 123 6.28 15.10 -11.43
N ASP A 124 7.41 15.74 -11.72
CA ASP A 124 8.27 15.39 -12.84
C ASP A 124 8.90 14.01 -12.64
N ARG A 125 9.38 13.72 -11.42
CA ARG A 125 10.02 12.44 -11.09
C ARG A 125 9.08 11.25 -11.20
N LEU A 126 7.82 11.45 -10.82
CA LEU A 126 6.78 10.42 -10.87
C LEU A 126 6.01 10.39 -12.20
N GLU A 127 6.32 11.30 -13.13
CA GLU A 127 5.57 11.53 -14.36
C GLU A 127 4.05 11.66 -14.08
N TRP A 128 3.71 12.36 -12.99
CA TRP A 128 2.37 12.32 -12.42
C TRP A 128 1.36 13.12 -13.25
N THR A 129 0.29 12.46 -13.68
CA THR A 129 -0.77 13.06 -14.51
C THR A 129 -2.06 13.35 -13.73
N GLY A 130 -2.15 12.90 -12.48
CA GLY A 130 -3.34 13.04 -11.63
C GLY A 130 -3.40 14.35 -10.83
N PRO A 131 -4.47 14.57 -10.06
CA PRO A 131 -4.58 15.68 -9.13
C PRO A 131 -3.45 15.66 -8.07
N VAL A 132 -2.93 16.84 -7.76
CA VAL A 132 -1.90 17.06 -6.74
C VAL A 132 -2.44 18.06 -5.71
N TYR A 133 -2.37 17.70 -4.44
CA TYR A 133 -2.80 18.53 -3.33
C TYR A 133 -1.64 18.79 -2.39
N VAL A 134 -1.51 20.03 -1.93
CA VAL A 134 -0.55 20.41 -0.89
C VAL A 134 -1.34 20.68 0.38
N ILE A 135 -0.99 19.98 1.47
CA ILE A 135 -1.69 20.08 2.74
C ILE A 135 -0.71 20.17 3.91
N SER A 136 -1.19 20.76 5.01
CA SER A 136 -0.61 20.56 6.33
C SER A 136 -1.66 19.91 7.22
N ALA A 137 -1.45 18.64 7.56
CA ALA A 137 -2.35 17.94 8.46
C ALA A 137 -2.41 18.59 9.86
N ILE A 138 -1.29 19.16 10.33
CA ILE A 138 -1.17 19.79 11.65
C ILE A 138 -1.84 21.17 11.65
N ALA A 139 -1.49 22.02 10.69
CA ALA A 139 -2.08 23.36 10.55
C ALA A 139 -3.52 23.33 10.02
N LYS A 140 -3.97 22.18 9.49
CA LYS A 140 -5.26 21.95 8.81
C LYS A 140 -5.40 22.72 7.50
N GLU A 141 -4.31 23.20 6.95
CA GLU A 141 -4.25 23.91 5.68
C GLU A 141 -4.41 22.93 4.51
N GLY A 142 -5.15 23.33 3.47
CA GLY A 142 -5.43 22.49 2.29
C GLY A 142 -6.37 21.29 2.52
N THR A 143 -6.53 20.83 3.77
CA THR A 143 -7.32 19.63 4.12
C THR A 143 -8.82 19.75 3.79
N GLU A 144 -9.39 20.95 3.90
CA GLU A 144 -10.80 21.18 3.60
C GLU A 144 -11.08 21.10 2.09
N GLN A 145 -10.20 21.69 1.28
CA GLN A 145 -10.31 21.62 -0.17
C GLN A 145 -10.16 20.18 -0.66
N LEU A 146 -9.14 19.46 -0.18
CA LEU A 146 -8.94 18.03 -0.46
C LEU A 146 -10.19 17.22 -0.11
N THR A 147 -10.77 17.41 1.08
CA THR A 147 -11.96 16.68 1.54
C THR A 147 -13.18 16.94 0.65
N ARG A 148 -13.39 18.20 0.23
CA ARG A 148 -14.49 18.57 -0.66
C ARG A 148 -14.32 17.97 -2.05
N ASP A 149 -13.11 18.00 -2.58
CA ASP A 149 -12.81 17.45 -3.90
C ASP A 149 -12.94 15.93 -3.91
N ILE A 150 -12.47 15.23 -2.87
CA ILE A 150 -12.68 13.78 -2.71
C ILE A 150 -14.18 13.47 -2.74
N MET A 151 -15.00 14.21 -1.99
CA MET A 151 -16.45 13.97 -1.96
C MET A 151 -17.07 14.18 -3.34
N ARG A 152 -16.72 15.26 -4.04
CA ARG A 152 -17.20 15.53 -5.40
C ARG A 152 -16.83 14.38 -6.34
N TYR A 153 -15.58 13.93 -6.29
CA TYR A 153 -15.09 12.81 -7.09
C TYR A 153 -15.86 11.50 -6.82
N LEU A 154 -16.10 11.18 -5.55
CA LEU A 154 -16.86 9.98 -5.18
C LEU A 154 -18.32 10.04 -5.63
N GLU A 155 -18.94 11.22 -5.61
CA GLU A 155 -20.30 11.45 -6.11
C GLU A 155 -20.37 11.30 -7.64
N GLU A 156 -19.47 11.98 -8.36
CA GLU A 156 -19.37 11.90 -9.83
C GLU A 156 -19.11 10.45 -10.27
N ARG A 157 -18.18 9.75 -9.62
CA ARG A 157 -17.91 8.33 -9.90
C ARG A 157 -19.16 7.47 -9.67
N SER A 158 -19.87 7.69 -8.56
CA SER A 158 -21.08 6.92 -8.24
C SER A 158 -22.19 7.17 -9.26
N GLN A 159 -22.30 8.40 -9.75
CA GLN A 159 -23.25 8.77 -10.80
C GLN A 159 -22.90 8.09 -12.13
N ARG A 160 -21.62 8.12 -12.55
CA ARG A 160 -21.16 7.43 -13.76
C ARG A 160 -21.42 5.93 -13.72
N ILE A 161 -21.19 5.27 -12.57
CA ILE A 161 -21.52 3.85 -12.38
C ILE A 161 -23.02 3.58 -12.59
N ALA A 162 -23.89 4.51 -12.19
CA ALA A 162 -25.34 4.35 -12.34
C ALA A 162 -25.85 4.66 -13.75
N GLU A 163 -25.23 5.61 -14.45
CA GLU A 163 -25.67 6.12 -15.75
C GLU A 163 -25.00 5.42 -16.94
N GLU A 164 -23.79 4.89 -16.77
CA GLU A 164 -22.96 4.28 -17.81
C GLU A 164 -22.67 2.80 -17.46
N PRO A 165 -23.46 1.83 -17.97
CA PRO A 165 -23.23 0.41 -17.69
C PRO A 165 -21.85 -0.09 -18.09
N GLY A 166 -21.29 0.41 -19.21
CA GLY A 166 -19.95 0.04 -19.67
C GLY A 166 -18.85 0.46 -18.70
N TYR A 167 -18.96 1.64 -18.09
CA TYR A 167 -18.02 2.09 -17.06
C TYR A 167 -18.10 1.24 -15.80
N ALA A 168 -19.32 0.81 -15.42
CA ALA A 168 -19.51 -0.10 -14.29
C ALA A 168 -18.90 -1.49 -14.55
N GLU A 169 -19.03 -2.00 -15.78
CA GLU A 169 -18.41 -3.27 -16.21
C GLU A 169 -16.89 -3.18 -16.20
N GLU A 170 -16.29 -2.14 -16.79
CA GLU A 170 -14.84 -1.90 -16.77
C GLU A 170 -14.27 -1.86 -15.33
N LEU A 171 -14.96 -1.16 -14.42
CA LEU A 171 -14.56 -1.11 -13.01
C LEU A 171 -14.68 -2.46 -12.31
N ALA A 172 -15.72 -3.24 -12.61
CA ALA A 172 -15.90 -4.57 -12.06
C ALA A 172 -14.82 -5.54 -12.55
N GLU A 173 -14.43 -5.45 -13.83
CA GLU A 173 -13.33 -6.21 -14.40
C GLU A 173 -12.00 -5.84 -13.75
N LEU A 174 -11.75 -4.55 -13.54
CA LEU A 174 -10.55 -4.08 -12.83
C LEU A 174 -10.52 -4.60 -11.39
N ASP A 175 -11.63 -4.50 -10.66
CA ASP A 175 -11.73 -5.02 -9.30
C ASP A 175 -11.46 -6.53 -9.25
N GLN A 176 -11.99 -7.28 -10.23
CA GLN A 176 -11.77 -8.72 -10.34
C GLN A 176 -10.29 -9.05 -10.60
N ARG A 177 -9.62 -8.33 -11.52
CA ARG A 177 -8.19 -8.49 -11.80
C ARG A 177 -7.34 -8.24 -10.56
N ILE A 178 -7.64 -7.17 -9.81
CA ILE A 178 -6.94 -6.83 -8.57
C ILE A 178 -7.13 -7.94 -7.52
N GLU A 179 -8.35 -8.45 -7.35
CA GLU A 179 -8.62 -9.55 -6.42
C GLU A 179 -7.86 -10.84 -6.80
N ASP A 180 -7.78 -11.15 -8.09
CA ASP A 180 -7.10 -12.35 -8.60
C ASP A 180 -5.57 -12.23 -8.47
N GLU A 181 -4.99 -11.09 -8.81
CA GLU A 181 -3.56 -10.79 -8.59
C GLU A 181 -3.18 -10.86 -7.10
N ALA A 182 -3.96 -10.21 -6.24
CA ALA A 182 -3.73 -10.21 -4.81
C ALA A 182 -3.81 -11.64 -4.21
N ARG A 183 -4.72 -12.47 -4.72
CA ARG A 183 -4.82 -13.88 -4.31
C ARG A 183 -3.61 -14.68 -4.78
N ALA A 184 -3.19 -14.51 -6.02
CA ALA A 184 -2.05 -15.22 -6.60
C ALA A 184 -0.75 -14.91 -5.85
N GLN A 185 -0.50 -13.63 -5.55
CA GLN A 185 0.66 -13.22 -4.77
C GLN A 185 0.67 -13.82 -3.37
N LEU A 186 -0.47 -13.78 -2.68
CA LEU A 186 -0.51 -14.29 -1.31
C LEU A 186 -0.29 -15.81 -1.28
N GLN A 187 -0.82 -16.55 -2.26
CA GLN A 187 -0.53 -17.98 -2.42
C GLN A 187 0.97 -18.22 -2.63
N ALA A 188 1.62 -17.45 -3.51
CA ALA A 188 3.06 -17.57 -3.74
C ALA A 188 3.90 -17.31 -2.47
N LEU A 189 3.50 -16.33 -1.66
CA LEU A 189 4.17 -16.03 -0.39
C LEU A 189 3.98 -17.13 0.65
N ASP A 190 2.78 -17.69 0.76
CA ASP A 190 2.50 -18.81 1.68
C ASP A 190 3.27 -20.08 1.26
N ASP A 191 3.37 -20.35 -0.04
CA ASP A 191 4.16 -21.46 -0.59
C ASP A 191 5.66 -21.27 -0.32
N GLN A 192 6.18 -20.05 -0.50
CA GLN A 192 7.57 -19.71 -0.17
C GLN A 192 7.87 -19.90 1.33
N ARG A 193 6.92 -19.56 2.20
CA ARG A 193 7.02 -19.78 3.66
C ARG A 193 6.96 -21.26 4.04
N ALA A 194 6.15 -22.05 3.34
CA ALA A 194 6.11 -23.48 3.54
C ALA A 194 7.45 -24.12 3.16
N LEU A 195 8.03 -23.71 2.02
CA LEU A 195 9.35 -24.13 1.57
C LEU A 195 10.45 -23.75 2.57
N ARG A 196 10.51 -22.48 3.00
CA ARG A 196 11.47 -22.00 4.02
C ARG A 196 11.34 -22.79 5.34
N ARG A 197 10.13 -23.08 5.80
CA ARG A 197 9.91 -23.89 7.03
C ARG A 197 10.27 -25.36 6.87
N SER A 198 10.18 -25.90 5.66
CA SER A 198 10.56 -27.28 5.35
C SER A 198 12.07 -27.49 5.16
N GLY A 199 12.89 -26.42 5.22
CA GLY A 199 14.35 -26.50 5.02
C GLY A 199 14.78 -26.78 3.56
N VAL A 200 13.83 -26.78 2.62
CA VAL A 200 14.10 -26.97 1.19
C VAL A 200 14.55 -25.64 0.61
N LYS A 201 15.84 -25.52 0.25
CA LYS A 201 16.35 -24.35 -0.49
C LYS A 201 15.55 -24.20 -1.79
N SER A 202 15.06 -22.98 -2.05
CA SER A 202 14.37 -22.68 -3.30
C SER A 202 15.37 -22.79 -4.47
N VAL A 203 14.92 -23.25 -5.63
CA VAL A 203 15.76 -23.40 -6.84
C VAL A 203 16.33 -22.04 -7.32
N HIS A 204 15.86 -20.93 -6.77
CA HIS A 204 16.34 -19.58 -7.08
C HIS A 204 17.56 -19.13 -6.27
N ASP A 205 18.00 -19.90 -5.26
CA ASP A 205 19.19 -19.59 -4.43
C ASP A 205 20.48 -20.32 -4.91
N ILE A 206 20.49 -20.93 -6.10
CA ILE A 206 21.70 -21.59 -6.66
C ILE A 206 22.52 -20.61 -7.50
N GLY A 207 22.62 -19.37 -7.05
CA GLY A 207 23.25 -18.29 -7.80
C GLY A 207 23.99 -17.31 -6.91
N ASP A 208 24.83 -17.84 -6.01
CA ASP A 208 26.10 -17.22 -5.64
C ASP A 208 26.88 -18.24 -4.81
N ASP A 209 27.71 -19.01 -5.51
CA ASP A 209 28.91 -19.58 -4.90
C ASP A 209 29.80 -18.39 -4.54
N ASP A 210 30.05 -18.15 -3.26
CA ASP A 210 31.44 -17.96 -2.87
C ASP A 210 31.76 -18.63 -1.53
N TRP A 211 32.93 -19.22 -1.57
CA TRP A 211 33.58 -20.08 -0.61
C TRP A 211 33.95 -19.33 0.68
N ASP A 212 33.92 -20.03 1.81
CA ASP A 212 34.91 -19.92 2.91
C ASP A 212 34.63 -21.11 3.86
N GLU A 213 35.33 -22.21 3.68
CA GLU A 213 36.52 -22.63 4.44
C GLU A 213 36.16 -23.45 5.70
N GLU A 214 37.01 -24.44 5.92
CA GLU A 214 36.85 -25.61 6.77
C GLU A 214 36.68 -25.25 8.26
N ASP A 215 35.87 -26.05 8.98
CA ASP A 215 36.31 -26.54 10.29
C ASP A 215 35.61 -27.86 10.65
N VAL A 216 36.43 -28.77 11.15
CA VAL A 216 36.20 -30.17 11.51
C VAL A 216 35.87 -30.28 13.00
N ASP A 217 35.19 -31.38 13.38
CA ASP A 217 34.88 -31.89 14.75
C ASP A 217 33.71 -31.18 15.48
N ASP A 218 32.74 -31.84 16.13
CA ASP A 218 32.71 -33.13 16.82
C ASP A 218 31.28 -33.74 16.90
N GLU A 219 31.27 -35.05 17.16
CA GLU A 219 30.22 -35.98 17.64
C GLU A 219 28.88 -35.41 18.21
N ASP A 220 27.73 -35.91 17.73
CA ASP A 220 26.91 -36.93 18.43
C ASP A 220 25.53 -37.23 17.77
N GLY A 221 25.28 -38.51 17.47
CA GLY A 221 23.94 -39.14 17.44
C GLY A 221 23.29 -39.46 16.07
N PRO A 222 22.34 -40.42 16.01
CA PRO A 222 22.30 -41.75 16.65
C PRO A 222 22.27 -42.91 15.62
N GLU A 223 22.70 -44.11 16.06
CA GLU A 223 22.66 -45.37 15.32
C GLU A 223 21.25 -45.78 14.86
N ILE A 224 21.11 -46.11 13.56
CA ILE A 224 19.94 -46.80 13.02
C ILE A 224 20.31 -48.25 12.72
N ILE A 225 19.82 -49.16 13.58
CA ILE A 225 19.91 -50.62 13.39
C ILE A 225 18.85 -51.04 12.37
N TYR A 226 19.27 -51.59 11.23
CA TYR A 226 18.38 -52.27 10.30
C TYR A 226 18.27 -53.75 10.68
N VAL A 227 17.06 -54.21 10.99
CA VAL A 227 16.72 -55.64 10.99
C VAL A 227 16.28 -56.01 9.58
N ARG A 228 16.94 -56.99 8.98
CA ARG A 228 16.45 -57.71 7.79
C ARG A 228 16.16 -59.16 8.22
N ASP A 229 14.90 -59.55 8.00
CA ASP A 229 14.25 -60.88 8.07
C ASP A 229 14.68 -61.88 9.16
#